data_AF-A0AAE6CF73-F1
#
_entry.id   AF-A0AAE6CF73-F1
#
_cell.length_a   1.000
_cell.length_b   1.000
_cell.length_c   1.000
_cell.angle_alpha   90.00
_cell.angle_beta   90.00
_cell.angle_gamma   90.00
#
_symmetry.space_group_name_H-M   'P 1'
#
loop_
_entity.id
_entity.type
_entity.pdbx_description
1 polymer ?
#
loop_
_entity_poly.entity_id
_entity_poly.type
_entity_poly.pdbx_seq_one_letter_code
_entity_poly.pdbx_strand_id
1 'polypeptide(L)'
;MTKLFLSFWHVQLENFPEGAVSRRSLKSAEARELILQAQSEGVFQGACADDLFAPYKETEKRKHDELRQVLQDDYDIPLSVSDFSTKGEDYVTVYPLNFVTVSNGSSLMVVTCGYTFSDFDEIETLDDTNMFSIAADSVNFCLFEAIPVQH
;
A
#
# COMPACT_ATOMS: atom_id res chain seq x y z
N MET A 1 8.06 13.18 13.38
CA MET A 1 8.10 12.89 11.94
C MET A 1 6.73 13.14 11.32
N THR A 2 6.67 13.31 10.01
CA THR A 2 5.41 13.38 9.23
C THR A 2 4.72 12.02 9.24
N LYS A 3 3.38 11.97 9.35
CA LYS A 3 2.64 10.71 9.24
C LYS A 3 2.85 10.08 7.86
N LEU A 4 3.13 8.77 7.81
CA LEU A 4 3.26 8.03 6.56
C LEU A 4 2.04 7.15 6.36
N PHE A 5 1.24 7.48 5.34
CA PHE A 5 0.24 6.57 4.83
C PHE A 5 0.84 5.70 3.73
N LEU A 6 0.38 4.45 3.63
CA LEU A 6 0.78 3.53 2.59
C LEU A 6 -0.43 2.91 1.92
N SER A 7 -0.49 2.91 0.60
CA SER A 7 -1.50 2.20 -0.18
C SER A 7 -0.86 1.31 -1.24
N PHE A 8 -1.60 0.29 -1.67
CA PHE A 8 -1.23 -0.51 -2.83
C PHE A 8 -2.06 -0.10 -4.05
N TRP A 9 -1.40 0.04 -5.20
CA TRP A 9 -1.91 0.37 -6.53
C TRP A 9 -2.67 1.70 -6.70
N HIS A 10 -3.31 2.20 -5.64
CA HIS A 10 -4.36 3.20 -5.75
C HIS A 10 -3.97 4.54 -5.12
N VAL A 11 -4.39 5.59 -5.79
CA VAL A 11 -4.60 6.94 -5.26
C VAL A 11 -6.05 7.34 -5.56
N GLN A 12 -6.60 8.22 -4.74
CA GLN A 12 -7.91 8.83 -4.92
C GLN A 12 -7.77 10.35 -4.98
N LEU A 13 -8.77 11.03 -5.54
CA LEU A 13 -8.72 12.48 -5.72
C LEU A 13 -8.62 13.20 -4.36
N GLU A 14 -9.34 12.68 -3.37
CA GLU A 14 -9.39 13.16 -1.98
C GLU A 14 -8.04 13.02 -1.25
N ASN A 15 -7.11 12.21 -1.79
CA ASN A 15 -5.77 12.09 -1.24
C ASN A 15 -4.92 13.33 -1.44
N PHE A 16 -5.26 14.18 -2.42
CA PHE A 16 -4.47 15.34 -2.75
C PHE A 16 -5.10 16.62 -2.21
N PRO A 17 -4.30 17.51 -1.59
CA PRO A 17 -4.79 18.78 -1.11
C PRO A 17 -5.15 19.72 -2.26
N GLU A 18 -5.95 20.75 -1.96
CA GLU A 18 -6.08 21.91 -2.84
C GLU A 18 -4.72 22.65 -2.88
N GLY A 19 -3.89 22.34 -3.88
CA GLY A 19 -2.55 22.91 -3.98
C GLY A 19 -1.58 22.06 -4.78
N ALA A 20 -0.28 22.34 -4.62
CA ALA A 20 0.79 21.63 -5.30
C ALA A 20 1.25 20.41 -4.48
N VAL A 21 1.45 19.30 -5.19
CA VAL A 21 1.94 18.03 -4.63
C VAL A 21 3.22 17.65 -5.36
N SER A 22 4.24 17.24 -4.61
CA SER A 22 5.42 16.59 -5.16
C SER A 22 5.15 15.10 -5.28
N ARG A 23 5.57 14.51 -6.41
CA ARG A 23 5.58 13.06 -6.63
C ARG A 23 7.00 12.64 -6.93
N ARG A 24 7.52 11.67 -6.18
CA ARG A 24 8.86 11.10 -6.39
C ARG A 24 8.85 9.58 -6.33
N SER A 25 9.59 8.95 -7.22
CA SER A 25 9.88 7.52 -7.13
C SER A 25 11.03 7.30 -6.15
N LEU A 26 10.86 6.32 -5.26
CA LEU A 26 11.87 5.95 -4.27
C LEU A 26 12.60 4.69 -4.72
N LYS A 27 13.86 4.60 -4.31
CA LYS A 27 14.55 3.30 -4.30
C LYS A 27 13.97 2.44 -3.18
N SER A 28 13.99 1.13 -3.36
CA SER A 28 13.50 0.16 -2.37
C SER A 28 14.11 0.35 -0.98
N ALA A 29 15.43 0.54 -0.89
CA ALA A 29 16.11 0.76 0.39
C ALA A 29 15.60 2.02 1.12
N GLU A 30 15.38 3.11 0.38
CA GLU A 30 14.84 4.36 0.94
C GLU A 30 13.38 4.18 1.39
N ALA A 31 12.56 3.50 0.58
CA ALA A 31 11.17 3.20 0.94
C ALA A 31 11.09 2.35 2.22
N ARG A 32 11.94 1.31 2.31
CA ARG A 32 12.06 0.46 3.50
C ARG A 32 12.41 1.26 4.74
N GLU A 33 13.44 2.11 4.66
CA GLU A 33 13.85 2.97 5.79
C GLU A 33 12.70 3.88 6.26
N LEU A 34 11.99 4.52 5.33
CA LEU A 34 10.85 5.38 5.66
C LEU A 34 9.71 4.62 6.33
N ILE A 35 9.36 3.43 5.82
CA ILE A 35 8.29 2.60 6.40
C ILE A 35 8.67 2.13 7.81
N LEU A 36 9.87 1.55 7.97
CA LEU A 36 10.33 1.05 9.27
C LEU A 36 10.44 2.16 10.31
N GLN A 37 10.94 3.33 9.92
CA GLN A 37 11.03 4.47 10.81
C GLN A 37 9.63 4.96 11.22
N ALA A 38 8.69 5.09 10.28
CA ALA A 38 7.32 5.48 10.57
C ALA A 38 6.60 4.47 11.48
N GLN A 39 6.84 3.17 11.29
CA GLN A 39 6.34 2.11 12.17
C GLN A 39 6.92 2.25 13.59
N SER A 40 8.23 2.43 13.72
CA SER A 40 8.89 2.58 15.03
C SER A 40 8.43 3.82 15.80
N GLU A 41 8.05 4.89 15.08
CA GLU A 41 7.54 6.14 15.66
C GLU A 41 6.02 6.10 15.89
N GLY A 42 5.32 5.04 15.49
CA GLY A 42 3.87 4.91 15.62
C GLY A 42 3.08 5.87 14.73
N VAL A 43 3.68 6.34 13.62
CA VAL A 43 3.08 7.29 12.66
C VAL A 43 2.84 6.65 11.28
N PHE A 44 2.81 5.33 11.22
CA PHE A 44 2.50 4.54 10.03
C PHE A 44 1.01 4.14 10.00
N GLN A 45 0.39 4.19 8.82
CA GLN A 45 -0.96 3.67 8.58
C GLN A 45 -1.08 3.16 7.14
N GLY A 46 -1.30 1.86 6.96
CA GLY A 46 -1.75 1.31 5.70
C GLY A 46 -3.21 1.70 5.42
N ALA A 47 -3.55 1.92 4.15
CA ALA A 47 -4.90 2.27 3.72
C ALA A 47 -5.27 1.53 2.42
N CYS A 48 -6.54 1.11 2.33
CA CYS A 48 -7.05 0.30 1.23
C CYS A 48 -8.16 1.03 0.48
N ALA A 49 -8.17 0.92 -0.85
CA ALA A 49 -9.28 1.41 -1.67
C ALA A 49 -10.50 0.49 -1.57
N ASP A 50 -10.26 -0.83 -1.51
CA ASP A 50 -11.27 -1.86 -1.32
C ASP A 50 -11.45 -2.23 0.16
N ASP A 51 -12.67 -2.61 0.54
CA ASP A 51 -12.93 -3.30 1.80
C ASP A 51 -12.46 -4.75 1.73
N LEU A 52 -11.17 -4.98 2.04
CA LEU A 52 -10.56 -6.31 2.00
C LEU A 52 -11.16 -7.30 3.00
N PHE A 53 -12.00 -6.85 3.93
CA PHE A 53 -12.69 -7.73 4.88
C PHE A 53 -14.10 -8.09 4.44
N ALA A 54 -14.58 -7.52 3.33
CA ALA A 54 -15.84 -7.91 2.73
C ALA A 54 -15.78 -9.35 2.17
N PRO A 55 -16.85 -10.16 2.31
CA PRO A 55 -16.85 -11.57 1.91
C PRO A 55 -16.68 -11.79 0.40
N TYR A 56 -16.94 -10.78 -0.43
CA TYR A 56 -16.84 -10.86 -1.89
C TYR A 56 -15.54 -10.28 -2.45
N LYS A 57 -14.54 -10.03 -1.59
CA LYS A 57 -13.25 -9.41 -1.94
C LYS A 57 -12.06 -10.35 -1.76
N GLU A 58 -12.29 -11.66 -1.93
CA GLU A 58 -11.28 -12.70 -1.72
C GLU A 58 -10.08 -12.53 -2.67
N THR A 59 -10.33 -12.17 -3.93
CA THR A 59 -9.27 -11.94 -4.93
C THR A 59 -8.40 -10.74 -4.56
N GLU A 60 -9.01 -9.61 -4.24
CA GLU A 60 -8.32 -8.39 -3.85
C GLU A 60 -7.54 -8.60 -2.55
N LYS A 61 -8.13 -9.28 -1.57
CA LYS A 61 -7.45 -9.65 -0.33
C LYS A 61 -6.23 -10.53 -0.61
N ARG A 62 -6.37 -11.57 -1.43
CA ARG A 62 -5.27 -12.46 -1.80
C ARG A 62 -4.16 -11.69 -2.52
N LYS A 63 -4.48 -10.81 -3.46
CA LYS A 63 -3.48 -9.97 -4.16
C LYS A 63 -2.79 -9.00 -3.23
N HIS A 64 -3.53 -8.39 -2.31
CA HIS A 64 -2.96 -7.55 -1.27
C HIS A 64 -1.99 -8.34 -0.38
N ASP A 65 -2.36 -9.55 0.03
CA ASP A 65 -1.52 -10.44 0.83
C ASP A 65 -0.27 -10.90 0.07
N GLU A 66 -0.42 -11.20 -1.23
CA GLU A 66 0.69 -11.52 -2.13
C GLU A 66 1.70 -10.36 -2.21
N LEU A 67 1.23 -9.11 -2.36
CA LEU A 67 2.12 -7.95 -2.40
C LEU A 67 2.80 -7.72 -1.04
N ARG A 68 2.11 -7.92 0.09
CA ARG A 68 2.75 -7.87 1.41
C ARG A 68 3.85 -8.93 1.54
N GLN A 69 3.61 -10.13 1.03
CA GLN A 69 4.59 -11.21 1.07
C GLN A 69 5.83 -10.88 0.23
N VAL A 70 5.64 -10.40 -1.01
CA VAL A 70 6.75 -9.93 -1.88
C VAL A 70 7.54 -8.79 -1.20
N LEU A 71 6.85 -7.83 -0.57
CA LEU A 71 7.51 -6.75 0.16
C LEU A 71 8.33 -7.25 1.36
N GLN A 72 7.86 -8.29 2.04
CA GLN A 72 8.62 -8.92 3.11
C GLN A 72 9.84 -9.68 2.58
N ASP A 73 9.65 -10.52 1.56
CA ASP A 73 10.67 -11.48 1.12
C ASP A 73 11.77 -10.82 0.27
N ASP A 74 11.39 -9.97 -0.68
CA ASP A 74 12.33 -9.35 -1.64
C ASP A 74 12.84 -7.99 -1.18
N TYR A 75 12.08 -7.31 -0.33
CA TYR A 75 12.36 -5.92 0.07
C TYR A 75 12.61 -5.73 1.57
N ASP A 76 12.45 -6.78 2.39
CA ASP A 76 12.59 -6.73 3.86
C ASP A 76 11.74 -5.61 4.49
N ILE A 77 10.50 -5.47 4.00
CA ILE A 77 9.49 -4.54 4.49
C ILE A 77 8.37 -5.35 5.17
N PRO A 78 8.40 -5.48 6.51
CA PRO A 78 7.40 -6.24 7.26
C PRO A 78 6.08 -5.48 7.38
N LEU A 79 5.08 -5.90 6.60
CA LEU A 79 3.71 -5.38 6.67
C LEU A 79 2.72 -6.44 7.13
N SER A 80 2.02 -6.15 8.22
CA SER A 80 0.94 -6.95 8.77
C SER A 80 -0.43 -6.51 8.22
N VAL A 81 -1.42 -7.40 8.28
CA VAL A 81 -2.82 -7.02 7.99
C VAL A 81 -3.32 -5.93 8.94
N SER A 82 -2.86 -5.96 10.20
CA SER A 82 -3.23 -4.95 11.20
C SER A 82 -2.77 -3.54 10.84
N ASP A 83 -1.69 -3.40 10.06
CA ASP A 83 -1.24 -2.08 9.62
C ASP A 83 -2.25 -1.38 8.70
N PHE A 84 -3.10 -2.15 8.02
CA PHE A 84 -4.16 -1.67 7.14
C PHE A 84 -5.53 -1.65 7.81
N SER A 85 -5.59 -2.00 9.10
CA SER A 85 -6.84 -2.12 9.84
C SER A 85 -7.08 -0.90 10.73
N THR A 86 -8.34 -0.59 10.97
CA THR A 86 -8.80 0.31 12.03
C THR A 86 -9.85 -0.40 12.88
N LYS A 87 -9.83 -0.12 14.19
CA LYS A 87 -10.74 -0.75 15.15
C LYS A 87 -11.80 0.26 15.58
N GLY A 88 -13.06 -0.13 15.45
CA GLY A 88 -14.18 0.47 16.17
C GLY A 88 -14.39 -0.21 17.52
N GLU A 89 -15.45 0.18 18.24
CA GLU A 89 -15.78 -0.40 19.55
C GLU A 89 -16.05 -1.90 19.47
N ASP A 90 -16.77 -2.35 18.43
CA ASP A 90 -17.20 -3.76 18.26
C ASP A 90 -16.81 -4.37 16.90
N TYR A 91 -15.99 -3.68 16.10
CA TYR A 91 -15.62 -4.15 14.76
C TYR A 91 -14.18 -3.80 14.39
N VAL A 92 -13.63 -4.55 13.44
CA VAL A 92 -12.37 -4.23 12.77
C VAL A 92 -12.68 -4.11 11.29
N THR A 93 -12.28 -3.00 10.68
CA THR A 93 -12.42 -2.75 9.24
C THR A 93 -11.09 -2.29 8.67
N VAL A 94 -10.96 -2.25 7.36
CA VAL A 94 -9.79 -1.65 6.71
C VAL A 94 -9.79 -0.13 6.93
N TYR A 95 -8.62 0.49 7.00
CA TYR A 95 -8.52 1.94 6.98
C TYR A 95 -8.80 2.44 5.55
N PRO A 96 -9.88 3.20 5.31
CA PRO A 96 -10.26 3.57 3.96
C PRO A 96 -9.29 4.57 3.33
N LEU A 97 -8.89 4.33 2.08
CA LEU A 97 -7.98 5.22 1.35
C LEU A 97 -8.56 6.64 1.19
N ASN A 98 -9.88 6.80 1.11
CA ASN A 98 -10.52 8.10 0.95
C ASN A 98 -10.42 8.98 2.22
N PHE A 99 -9.95 8.43 3.34
CA PHE A 99 -9.67 9.18 4.56
C PHE A 99 -8.23 9.66 4.66
N VAL A 100 -7.38 9.24 3.71
CA VAL A 100 -6.01 9.72 3.61
C VAL A 100 -5.99 11.06 2.88
N THR A 101 -5.31 12.05 3.43
CA THR A 101 -5.02 13.31 2.74
C THR A 101 -3.56 13.67 2.93
N VAL A 102 -2.87 13.98 1.84
CA VAL A 102 -1.49 14.48 1.84
C VAL A 102 -1.47 15.94 2.32
N SER A 103 -0.60 16.26 3.26
CA SER A 103 -0.50 17.59 3.87
C SER A 103 0.93 17.85 4.38
N ASN A 104 1.19 19.01 4.98
CA ASN A 104 2.49 19.27 5.64
C ASN A 104 2.78 18.28 6.79
N GLY A 105 1.74 17.65 7.35
CA GLY A 105 1.85 16.66 8.44
C GLY A 105 1.68 15.21 8.00
N SER A 106 1.41 14.94 6.72
CA SER A 106 1.15 13.60 6.19
C SER A 106 1.63 13.41 4.76
N SER A 107 2.23 12.26 4.48
CA SER A 107 2.62 11.81 3.14
C SER A 107 1.91 10.51 2.78
N LEU A 108 1.78 10.23 1.48
CA LEU A 108 1.21 8.99 0.97
C LEU A 108 2.24 8.27 0.10
N MET A 109 2.65 7.07 0.50
CA MET A 109 3.43 6.17 -0.32
C MET A 109 2.51 5.18 -1.01
N VAL A 110 2.63 5.08 -2.33
CA VAL A 110 1.89 4.11 -3.15
C VAL A 110 2.89 3.08 -3.65
N VAL A 111 2.63 1.82 -3.31
CA VAL A 111 3.37 0.69 -3.86
C VAL A 111 2.62 0.17 -5.07
N THR A 112 3.29 0.13 -6.22
CA THR A 112 2.76 -0.47 -7.44
C THR A 112 3.63 -1.63 -7.88
N CYS A 113 3.08 -2.55 -8.67
CA CYS A 113 3.82 -3.67 -9.24
C CYS A 113 3.22 -4.07 -10.59
N GLY A 114 4.01 -4.76 -11.39
CA GLY A 114 3.57 -5.54 -12.54
C GLY A 114 3.25 -6.98 -12.16
N TYR A 115 2.81 -7.73 -13.16
CA TYR A 115 2.43 -9.13 -13.03
C TYR A 115 3.13 -9.98 -14.07
N THR A 116 3.45 -11.22 -13.71
CA THR A 116 3.94 -12.26 -14.61
C THR A 116 2.95 -13.42 -14.66
N PHE A 117 3.06 -14.27 -15.68
CA PHE A 117 2.32 -15.52 -15.72
C PHE A 117 2.88 -16.48 -14.66
N SER A 118 1.98 -17.11 -13.90
CA SER A 118 2.32 -18.22 -13.04
C SER A 118 2.64 -19.45 -13.91
N ASP A 119 3.66 -20.23 -13.55
CA ASP A 119 4.00 -21.44 -14.29
C ASP A 119 2.82 -22.42 -14.28
N PHE A 120 2.41 -22.85 -15.48
CA PHE A 120 1.21 -23.64 -15.71
C PHE A 120 1.31 -25.11 -15.22
N ASP A 121 2.50 -25.53 -14.79
CA ASP A 121 2.77 -26.91 -14.39
C ASP A 121 2.28 -27.24 -12.96
N GLU A 122 1.91 -26.25 -12.13
CA GLU A 122 1.45 -26.42 -10.74
C GLU A 122 -0.02 -26.05 -10.50
N ILE A 123 -0.77 -25.67 -11.54
CA ILE A 123 -2.14 -25.17 -11.40
C ILE A 123 -3.15 -26.31 -11.63
N GLU A 124 -3.63 -26.95 -10.55
CA GLU A 124 -4.65 -28.02 -10.63
C GLU A 124 -6.01 -27.55 -11.16
N THR A 125 -6.32 -26.25 -11.01
CA THR A 125 -7.54 -25.63 -11.54
C THR A 125 -7.25 -24.24 -12.10
N LEU A 126 -7.47 -24.06 -13.40
CA LEU A 126 -7.44 -22.76 -14.08
C LEU A 126 -8.65 -21.91 -13.64
N ASP A 127 -8.52 -21.28 -12.48
CA ASP A 127 -9.25 -20.07 -12.14
C ASP A 127 -8.44 -18.88 -12.68
N ASP A 128 -9.10 -17.95 -13.39
CA ASP A 128 -8.51 -16.73 -13.95
C ASP A 128 -7.65 -15.94 -12.94
N THR A 129 -7.91 -16.10 -11.64
CA THR A 129 -7.20 -15.43 -10.56
C THR A 129 -5.81 -16.03 -10.25
N ASN A 130 -5.53 -17.27 -10.62
CA ASN A 130 -4.22 -17.92 -10.38
C ASN A 130 -3.24 -17.81 -11.54
N MET A 131 -3.70 -17.33 -12.70
CA MET A 131 -2.89 -17.22 -13.91
C MET A 131 -1.75 -16.19 -13.78
N PHE A 132 -1.87 -15.24 -12.85
CA PHE A 132 -0.90 -14.17 -12.67
C PHE A 132 -0.38 -14.12 -11.23
N SER A 133 0.93 -13.89 -11.10
CA SER A 133 1.61 -13.57 -9.86
C SER A 133 2.31 -12.20 -9.95
N ILE A 134 2.60 -11.59 -8.80
CA ILE A 134 3.33 -10.33 -8.73
C ILE A 134 4.77 -10.57 -9.14
N ALA A 135 5.24 -9.79 -10.12
CA ALA A 135 6.65 -9.81 -10.50
C ALA A 135 7.46 -8.98 -9.49
N ALA A 136 8.20 -9.64 -8.60
CA ALA A 136 8.90 -8.98 -7.49
C ALA A 136 9.82 -7.84 -7.94
N ASP A 137 10.53 -8.01 -9.05
CA ASP A 137 11.45 -7.04 -9.64
C ASP A 137 10.75 -5.78 -10.23
N SER A 138 9.43 -5.82 -10.36
CA SER A 138 8.61 -4.73 -10.91
C SER A 138 7.98 -3.83 -9.83
N VAL A 139 8.22 -4.11 -8.55
CA VAL A 139 7.70 -3.31 -7.45
C VAL A 139 8.32 -1.91 -7.48
N ASN A 140 7.46 -0.89 -7.40
CA ASN A 140 7.83 0.51 -7.43
C ASN A 140 7.19 1.24 -6.25
N PHE A 141 7.93 2.18 -5.68
CA PHE A 141 7.50 2.99 -4.55
C PHE A 141 7.35 4.45 -5.01
N CYS A 142 6.14 5.00 -4.97
CA CYS A 142 5.87 6.38 -5.33
C CYS A 142 5.43 7.16 -4.08
N LEU A 143 6.20 8.16 -3.66
CA LEU A 143 5.85 9.02 -2.54
C LEU A 143 5.21 10.33 -3.02
N PHE A 144 4.10 10.69 -2.39
CA PHE A 144 3.39 11.94 -2.56
C PHE A 144 3.48 12.80 -1.29
N GLU A 145 3.89 14.05 -1.46
CA GLU A 145 4.12 15.01 -0.38
C GLU A 145 3.53 16.38 -0.75
N ALA A 146 2.91 17.08 0.21
CA ALA A 146 2.44 18.44 -0.03
C ALA A 146 3.64 19.39 -0.17
N ILE A 147 3.57 20.31 -1.12
CA ILE A 147 4.55 21.39 -1.21
C ILE A 147 4.04 22.54 -0.34
N PRO A 148 4.78 22.97 0.71
CA PRO A 148 4.34 24.06 1.57
C PRO A 148 4.16 25.34 0.74
N VAL A 149 2.97 25.93 0.81
CA VAL A 149 2.74 27.28 0.28
C VAL A 149 3.44 28.26 1.23
N GLN A 150 4.53 28.88 0.78
CA GLN A 150 5.16 29.98 1.52
C GLN A 150 4.18 31.16 1.50
N HIS A 151 3.64 31.50 2.66
CA HIS A 151 2.90 32.75 2.88
C HIS A 151 3.84 33.82 3.43
#